data_AF-A0A932YKH1-F1
#
_entry.id   AF-A0A932YKH1-F1
#
_cell.length_a   1.000
_cell.length_b   1.000
_cell.length_c   1.000
_cell.angle_alpha   90.00
_cell.angle_beta   90.00
_cell.angle_gamma   90.00
#
_symmetry.space_group_name_H-M   'P 1'
#
loop_
_entity.id
_entity.type
_entity.pdbx_description
1 polymer ?
#
loop_
_entity_poly.entity_id
_entity_poly.type
_entity_poly.pdbx_seq_one_letter_code
_entity_poly.pdbx_strand_id
1 'polypeptide(L)'
;MQNAAEAKGQPDALDVFGAGIQVSGNARFESFRWREAILYYLNGVWRNDLGVMYRPKIRFGNVMPGENKAGAFIKRGITLRLDGHSYSGRYYAYGTSEQRVDAIDKTSLFVECRQADVEGGLIRFVKDEALDSLAISFGRSGIRLTKSRRRGELAVEGFSIPSSINELE
;
A
#
# COMPACT_ATOMS: atom_id res chain seq x y z
N MET A 1 -48.21 -14.22 -26.64
CA MET A 1 -48.79 -13.05 -25.95
C MET A 1 -47.98 -12.81 -24.67
N GLN A 2 -47.41 -11.59 -24.55
CA GLN A 2 -47.03 -10.83 -23.33
C GLN A 2 -46.07 -11.51 -22.32
N ASN A 3 -44.79 -11.08 -22.21
CA ASN A 3 -44.20 -9.85 -21.61
C ASN A 3 -44.11 -9.84 -20.07
N ALA A 4 -42.87 -9.73 -19.56
CA ALA A 4 -42.35 -8.93 -18.43
C ALA A 4 -41.22 -9.73 -17.73
N ALA A 5 -39.93 -9.43 -17.95
CA ALA A 5 -39.15 -8.30 -17.45
C ALA A 5 -38.61 -8.51 -16.02
N GLU A 6 -37.28 -8.43 -15.92
CA GLU A 6 -36.46 -7.99 -14.78
C GLU A 6 -36.20 -8.95 -13.60
N ALA A 7 -34.99 -9.51 -13.62
CA ALA A 7 -34.02 -9.24 -12.56
C ALA A 7 -32.62 -9.24 -13.18
N LYS A 8 -32.11 -8.05 -13.53
CA LYS A 8 -30.68 -7.83 -13.69
C LYS A 8 -30.06 -8.00 -12.31
N GLY A 9 -29.55 -9.21 -12.03
CA GLY A 9 -28.59 -9.39 -10.95
C GLY A 9 -27.38 -8.51 -11.24
N GLN A 10 -27.27 -7.40 -10.52
CA GLN A 10 -25.99 -6.75 -10.29
C GLN A 10 -24.97 -7.84 -9.94
N PRO A 11 -23.78 -7.90 -10.57
CA PRO A 11 -22.71 -8.67 -9.96
C PRO A 11 -22.42 -7.96 -8.63
N ASP A 12 -22.93 -8.57 -7.55
CA ASP A 12 -22.65 -8.17 -6.19
C ASP A 12 -21.14 -7.96 -6.05
N ALA A 13 -20.84 -6.85 -5.37
CA ALA A 13 -19.50 -6.36 -5.09
C ALA A 13 -18.51 -7.52 -4.94
N LEU A 14 -17.52 -7.53 -5.82
CA LEU A 14 -16.32 -8.33 -5.71
C LEU A 14 -15.96 -8.49 -4.24
N ASP A 15 -15.84 -9.73 -3.82
CA ASP A 15 -15.34 -10.13 -2.52
C ASP A 15 -13.87 -9.67 -2.41
N VAL A 16 -13.65 -8.41 -2.06
CA VAL A 16 -12.33 -7.76 -1.84
C VAL A 16 -11.90 -7.97 -0.37
N PHE A 17 -12.29 -9.08 0.24
CA PHE A 17 -12.08 -9.33 1.68
C PHE A 17 -11.19 -10.56 1.87
N GLY A 18 -9.90 -10.31 2.14
CA GLY A 18 -8.94 -11.36 2.51
C GLY A 18 -7.47 -11.12 2.13
N ALA A 19 -6.97 -9.88 2.14
CA ALA A 19 -5.64 -9.53 1.61
C ALA A 19 -4.58 -9.30 2.70
N GLY A 20 -3.85 -10.35 3.08
CA GLY A 20 -2.81 -10.24 4.13
C GLY A 20 -1.68 -9.27 3.81
N ILE A 21 -0.97 -8.82 4.85
CA ILE A 21 0.23 -7.99 4.77
C ILE A 21 1.44 -8.86 5.11
N GLN A 22 2.47 -8.81 4.27
CA GLN A 22 3.70 -9.60 4.48
C GLN A 22 4.86 -8.69 4.82
N VAL A 23 5.58 -8.99 5.92
CA VAL A 23 6.80 -8.26 6.32
C VAL A 23 8.01 -9.17 6.15
N SER A 24 8.96 -8.73 5.32
CA SER A 24 10.25 -9.38 5.01
C SER A 24 10.21 -10.86 4.64
N GLY A 25 9.04 -11.38 4.26
CA GLY A 25 8.86 -12.80 3.95
C GLY A 25 8.48 -13.68 5.15
N ASN A 26 8.80 -13.22 6.36
CA ASN A 26 8.80 -14.02 7.59
C ASN A 26 7.53 -13.86 8.43
N ALA A 27 6.92 -12.67 8.41
CA ALA A 27 5.69 -12.40 9.15
C ALA A 27 4.53 -12.12 8.20
N ARG A 28 3.35 -12.64 8.55
CA ARG A 28 2.09 -12.40 7.84
C ARG A 28 1.05 -11.88 8.82
N PHE A 29 0.36 -10.83 8.42
CA PHE A 29 -0.70 -10.20 9.18
C PHE A 29 -1.98 -10.20 8.33
N GLU A 30 -3.13 -10.27 8.97
CA GLU A 30 -4.40 -10.04 8.29
C GLU A 30 -4.54 -8.56 7.92
N SER A 31 -5.34 -8.24 6.90
CA SER A 31 -5.50 -6.86 6.40
C SER A 31 -5.90 -5.89 7.51
N PHE A 32 -6.79 -6.33 8.41
CA PHE A 32 -7.29 -5.49 9.49
C PHE A 32 -6.24 -5.16 10.56
N ARG A 33 -5.13 -5.91 10.58
CA ARG A 33 -3.99 -5.75 11.49
C ARG A 33 -2.86 -4.92 10.86
N TRP A 34 -3.18 -4.07 9.89
CA TRP A 34 -2.17 -3.26 9.18
C TRP A 34 -1.35 -2.35 10.10
N ARG A 35 -1.95 -1.81 11.16
CA ARG A 35 -1.23 -1.00 12.17
C ARG A 35 -0.10 -1.83 12.80
N GLU A 36 -0.41 -3.05 13.20
CA GLU A 36 0.55 -3.96 13.81
C GLU A 36 1.63 -4.39 12.83
N ALA A 37 1.27 -4.64 11.56
CA ALA A 37 2.23 -4.98 10.52
C ALA A 37 3.25 -3.85 10.27
N ILE A 38 2.80 -2.59 10.22
CA ILE A 38 3.68 -1.42 10.08
C ILE A 38 4.57 -1.28 11.31
N LEU A 39 4.01 -1.38 12.52
CA LEU A 39 4.79 -1.28 13.76
C LEU A 39 5.82 -2.41 13.89
N TYR A 40 5.46 -3.63 13.51
CA TYR A 40 6.39 -4.77 13.47
C TYR A 40 7.54 -4.50 12.51
N TYR A 41 7.23 -4.00 11.31
CA TYR A 41 8.24 -3.63 10.32
C TYR A 41 9.19 -2.55 10.85
N LEU A 42 8.65 -1.42 11.35
CA LEU A 42 9.45 -0.30 11.87
C LEU A 42 10.32 -0.73 13.05
N ASN A 43 9.77 -1.47 14.00
CA ASN A 43 10.55 -1.98 15.14
C ASN A 43 11.70 -2.89 14.68
N GLY A 44 11.46 -3.75 13.69
CA GLY A 44 12.50 -4.60 13.13
C GLY A 44 13.60 -3.80 12.44
N VAL A 45 13.25 -2.76 11.68
CA VAL A 45 14.23 -1.86 11.04
C VAL A 45 15.04 -1.11 12.11
N TRP A 46 14.38 -0.47 13.08
CA TRP A 46 15.06 0.32 14.11
C TRP A 46 15.95 -0.50 15.06
N ARG A 47 15.58 -1.75 15.34
CA ARG A 47 16.37 -2.65 16.19
C ARG A 47 17.45 -3.41 15.44
N ASN A 48 17.57 -3.18 14.14
CA ASN A 48 18.44 -3.95 13.25
C ASN A 48 18.18 -5.47 13.33
N ASP A 49 16.91 -5.88 13.45
CA ASP A 49 16.51 -7.28 13.55
C ASP A 49 16.75 -7.98 12.20
N LEU A 50 17.58 -9.03 12.18
CA LEU A 50 17.92 -9.78 10.97
C LEU A 50 16.68 -10.36 10.26
N GLY A 51 15.61 -10.70 11.00
CA GLY A 51 14.35 -11.17 10.45
C GLY A 51 13.63 -10.14 9.58
N VAL A 52 13.98 -8.86 9.72
CA VAL A 52 13.46 -7.74 8.92
C VAL A 52 14.55 -7.15 8.02
N MET A 53 15.73 -6.87 8.56
CA MET A 53 16.83 -6.13 7.91
C MET A 53 17.62 -6.92 6.87
N TYR A 54 17.56 -8.26 6.87
CA TYR A 54 18.18 -9.02 5.78
C TYR A 54 17.57 -8.63 4.41
N ARG A 55 16.25 -8.35 4.37
CA ARG A 55 15.51 -7.88 3.18
C ARG A 55 14.32 -7.00 3.60
N PRO A 56 14.55 -5.74 4.02
CA PRO A 56 13.54 -4.89 4.65
C PRO A 56 12.46 -4.49 3.64
N LYS A 57 11.33 -5.19 3.67
CA LYS A 57 10.17 -4.90 2.82
C LYS A 57 8.86 -5.15 3.55
N ILE A 58 7.86 -4.35 3.25
CA ILE A 58 6.48 -4.55 3.66
C ILE A 58 5.61 -4.58 2.40
N ARG A 59 4.82 -5.64 2.24
CA ARG A 59 3.90 -5.82 1.12
C ARG A 59 2.47 -5.70 1.60
N PHE A 60 1.74 -4.78 1.01
CA PHE A 60 0.30 -4.60 1.18
C PHE A 60 -0.45 -5.21 0.00
N GLY A 61 -1.54 -5.92 0.28
CA GLY A 61 -2.34 -6.57 -0.77
C GLY A 61 -1.94 -8.02 -1.03
N ASN A 62 -2.82 -8.70 -1.75
CA ASN A 62 -2.89 -10.15 -1.75
C ASN A 62 -1.80 -10.90 -2.53
N VAL A 63 -1.56 -12.14 -2.13
CA VAL A 63 -1.12 -13.18 -3.06
C VAL A 63 -2.28 -14.15 -3.14
N MET A 64 -3.35 -13.76 -3.84
CA MET A 64 -4.40 -14.72 -4.11
C MET A 64 -3.88 -15.75 -5.12
N PRO A 65 -4.20 -17.05 -4.95
CA PRO A 65 -4.34 -17.99 -6.06
C PRO A 65 -5.47 -17.50 -6.96
N GLY A 66 -5.18 -16.51 -7.81
CA GLY A 66 -6.00 -16.21 -8.98
C GLY A 66 -5.33 -16.87 -10.16
N GLU A 67 -5.86 -18.00 -10.61
CA GLU A 67 -5.44 -18.61 -11.87
C GLU A 67 -5.82 -17.65 -13.00
N ASN A 68 -4.83 -17.13 -13.73
CA ASN A 68 -5.14 -16.72 -15.10
C ASN A 68 -5.44 -17.99 -15.94
N LYS A 69 -5.96 -17.84 -17.16
CA LYS A 69 -6.23 -18.96 -18.08
C LYS A 69 -5.00 -19.84 -18.40
N ALA A 70 -3.81 -19.50 -17.89
CA ALA A 70 -2.55 -20.22 -18.02
C ALA A 70 -2.01 -20.75 -16.66
N GLY A 71 -2.81 -20.78 -15.60
CA GLY A 71 -2.42 -21.30 -14.28
C GLY A 71 -1.41 -20.43 -13.50
N ALA A 72 -1.18 -19.18 -13.90
CA ALA A 72 -0.26 -18.28 -13.20
C ALA A 72 -0.99 -17.42 -12.15
N PHE A 73 -0.44 -17.41 -10.93
CA PHE A 73 -0.92 -16.62 -9.80
C PHE A 73 -0.86 -15.11 -10.08
N ILE A 74 -2.02 -14.43 -10.07
CA ILE A 74 -2.06 -12.97 -10.14
C ILE A 74 -1.65 -12.37 -8.78
N LYS A 75 -0.39 -11.95 -8.67
CA LYS A 75 0.10 -11.18 -7.50
C LYS A 75 -0.42 -9.74 -7.59
N ARG A 76 -1.46 -9.40 -6.81
CA ARG A 76 -1.96 -8.02 -6.66
C ARG A 76 -1.44 -7.40 -5.38
N GLY A 77 -0.78 -6.26 -5.43
CA GLY A 77 -0.31 -5.60 -4.21
C GLY A 77 0.97 -4.81 -4.44
N ILE A 78 1.21 -3.90 -3.52
CA ILE A 78 2.32 -2.97 -3.54
C ILE A 78 3.31 -3.39 -2.45
N THR A 79 4.56 -3.54 -2.83
CA THR A 79 5.68 -3.77 -1.91
C THR A 79 6.46 -2.48 -1.77
N LEU A 80 6.55 -1.98 -0.54
CA LEU A 80 7.46 -0.92 -0.13
C LEU A 80 8.74 -1.58 0.39
N ARG A 81 9.90 -1.17 -0.12
CA ARG A 81 11.19 -1.78 0.21
C ARG A 81 12.24 -0.71 0.47
N LEU A 82 12.99 -0.88 1.56
CA LEU A 82 14.19 -0.10 1.84
C LEU A 82 15.35 -0.68 1.02
N ASP A 83 16.05 0.18 0.28
CA ASP A 83 17.23 -0.21 -0.49
C ASP A 83 18.45 -0.37 0.43
N GLY A 84 18.68 -1.61 0.85
CA GLY A 84 19.86 -1.99 1.64
C GLY A 84 21.12 -2.25 0.82
N HIS A 85 21.08 -2.20 -0.51
CA HIS A 85 22.24 -2.51 -1.36
C HIS A 85 23.06 -1.28 -1.74
N SER A 86 22.43 -0.10 -1.82
CA SER A 86 23.07 1.09 -2.38
C SER A 86 23.57 2.11 -1.34
N TYR A 87 23.51 1.84 -0.03
CA TYR A 87 23.72 2.83 1.04
C TYR A 87 22.90 4.13 0.87
N SER A 88 21.93 4.16 -0.05
CA SER A 88 21.21 5.38 -0.41
C SER A 88 20.26 5.83 0.68
N GLY A 89 19.88 4.94 1.61
CA GLY A 89 18.89 5.21 2.64
C GLY A 89 17.56 5.61 2.02
N ARG A 90 17.18 4.98 0.89
CA ARG A 90 15.95 5.30 0.16
C ARG A 90 15.04 4.09 0.05
N TYR A 91 13.75 4.37 0.13
CA TYR A 91 12.70 3.43 -0.19
C TYR A 91 12.36 3.48 -1.68
N TYR A 92 11.86 2.37 -2.18
CA TYR A 92 11.16 2.29 -3.46
C TYR A 92 9.93 1.40 -3.31
N ALA A 93 8.97 1.58 -4.23
CA ALA A 93 7.79 0.74 -4.29
C ALA A 93 7.68 0.02 -5.64
N TYR A 94 7.14 -1.19 -5.62
CA TYR A 94 6.86 -1.96 -6.83
C TYR A 94 5.66 -2.88 -6.63
N GLY A 95 4.99 -3.25 -7.71
CA GLY A 95 3.80 -4.09 -7.69
C GLY A 95 2.68 -3.52 -8.54
N THR A 96 1.49 -4.08 -8.40
CA THR A 96 0.31 -3.70 -9.16
C THR A 96 -0.80 -3.23 -8.22
N SER A 97 -1.39 -2.07 -8.54
CA SER A 97 -2.62 -1.53 -7.93
C SER A 97 -3.67 -1.39 -9.02
N GLU A 98 -4.94 -1.65 -8.68
CA GLU A 98 -6.06 -1.46 -9.61
C GLU A 98 -6.54 0.01 -9.66
N GLN A 99 -6.18 0.81 -8.67
CA GLN A 99 -6.60 2.22 -8.57
C GLN A 99 -5.39 3.15 -8.73
N ARG A 100 -5.58 4.13 -9.62
CA ARG A 100 -4.71 5.28 -9.86
C ARG A 100 -5.54 6.51 -9.53
N VAL A 101 -5.12 7.27 -8.53
CA VAL A 101 -5.87 8.45 -8.06
C VAL A 101 -5.11 9.70 -8.46
N ASP A 102 -5.82 10.64 -9.08
CA ASP A 102 -5.33 11.99 -9.35
C ASP A 102 -5.64 12.87 -8.13
N ALA A 103 -4.66 13.68 -7.73
CA ALA A 103 -4.66 14.64 -6.61
C ALA A 103 -4.38 14.09 -5.20
N ILE A 104 -3.46 14.77 -4.51
CA ILE A 104 -3.14 14.64 -3.08
C ILE A 104 -4.10 15.58 -2.34
N ASP A 105 -4.91 15.05 -1.42
CA ASP A 105 -5.81 15.86 -0.61
C ASP A 105 -5.04 16.54 0.55
N LYS A 106 -5.55 17.66 1.07
CA LYS A 106 -4.94 18.46 2.16
C LYS A 106 -4.80 17.70 3.49
N THR A 107 -5.56 16.63 3.69
CA THR A 107 -5.47 15.75 4.88
C THR A 107 -4.40 14.65 4.74
N SER A 108 -3.68 14.63 3.62
CA SER A 108 -2.64 13.65 3.36
C SER A 108 -1.31 14.12 3.94
N LEU A 109 -0.64 13.27 4.72
CA LEU A 109 0.78 13.47 5.00
C LEU A 109 1.57 13.10 3.74
N PHE A 110 2.36 14.02 3.21
CA PHE A 110 3.23 13.78 2.07
C PHE A 110 4.69 13.66 2.51
N VAL A 111 5.39 12.62 2.08
CA VAL A 111 6.79 12.38 2.41
C VAL A 111 7.60 11.95 1.18
N GLU A 112 8.89 12.28 1.16
CA GLU A 112 9.84 11.77 0.17
C GLU A 112 10.27 10.33 0.48
N CYS A 113 10.94 9.70 -0.47
CA CYS A 113 11.42 8.32 -0.35
C CYS A 113 12.64 8.14 0.57
N ARG A 114 13.10 9.16 1.31
CA ARG A 114 14.22 9.01 2.23
C ARG A 114 13.80 8.15 3.42
N GLN A 115 14.74 7.38 3.98
CA GLN A 115 14.45 6.43 5.03
C GLN A 115 13.76 7.08 6.24
N ALA A 116 14.33 8.18 6.74
CA ALA A 116 13.78 8.91 7.88
C ALA A 116 12.37 9.45 7.60
N ASP A 117 12.13 9.95 6.38
CA ASP A 117 10.84 10.53 5.98
C ASP A 117 9.75 9.46 5.87
N VAL A 118 10.08 8.31 5.27
CA VAL A 118 9.16 7.18 5.15
C VAL A 118 8.85 6.58 6.51
N GLU A 119 9.86 6.32 7.34
CA GLU A 119 9.66 5.72 8.67
C GLU A 119 8.92 6.68 9.61
N GLY A 120 9.28 7.98 9.58
CA GLY A 120 8.57 9.05 10.27
C GLY A 120 7.13 9.21 9.79
N GLY A 121 6.91 9.11 8.49
CA GLY A 121 5.58 9.15 7.87
C GLY A 121 4.72 7.96 8.30
N LEU A 122 5.27 6.75 8.25
CA LEU A 122 4.57 5.53 8.66
C LEU A 122 4.20 5.54 10.14
N ILE A 123 5.10 5.94 11.04
CA ILE A 123 4.79 5.98 12.46
C ILE A 123 3.71 7.03 12.79
N ARG A 124 3.77 8.20 12.14
CA ARG A 124 2.73 9.23 12.28
C ARG A 124 1.39 8.74 11.73
N PHE A 125 1.37 8.15 10.54
CA PHE A 125 0.17 7.60 9.93
C PHE A 125 -0.52 6.55 10.82
N VAL A 126 0.27 5.69 11.48
CA VAL A 126 -0.27 4.68 12.42
C VAL A 126 -0.84 5.31 13.69
N LYS A 127 -0.18 6.34 14.24
CA LYS A 127 -0.51 6.91 15.57
C LYS A 127 -1.50 8.07 15.54
N ASP A 128 -1.47 8.87 14.49
CA ASP A 128 -2.28 10.07 14.36
C ASP A 128 -3.61 9.72 13.69
N GLU A 129 -4.69 9.66 14.48
CA GLU A 129 -6.02 9.34 13.97
C GLU A 129 -6.62 10.46 13.11
N ALA A 130 -6.05 11.69 13.14
CA ALA A 130 -6.49 12.77 12.25
C ALA A 130 -5.91 12.67 10.84
N LEU A 131 -4.87 11.86 10.64
CA LEU A 131 -4.33 11.58 9.30
C LEU A 131 -5.15 10.50 8.60
N ASP A 132 -5.86 10.87 7.55
CA ASP A 132 -6.62 9.93 6.73
C ASP A 132 -5.72 9.16 5.75
N SER A 133 -4.65 9.80 5.26
CA SER A 133 -3.75 9.17 4.30
C SER A 133 -2.29 9.59 4.43
N LEU A 134 -1.41 8.73 3.92
CA LEU A 134 0.03 8.94 3.76
C LEU A 134 0.41 8.71 2.30
N ALA A 135 0.98 9.72 1.65
CA ALA A 135 1.51 9.65 0.31
C ALA A 135 3.05 9.66 0.35
N ILE A 136 3.67 8.62 -0.22
CA ILE A 136 5.12 8.47 -0.31
C ILE A 136 5.53 8.68 -1.76
N SER A 137 6.34 9.70 -2.03
CA SER A 137 6.83 10.03 -3.38
C SER A 137 8.19 9.39 -3.68
N PHE A 138 8.27 8.81 -4.88
CA PHE A 138 9.49 8.27 -5.50
C PHE A 138 9.86 9.09 -6.75
N GLY A 139 9.66 10.40 -6.71
CA GLY A 139 9.82 11.31 -7.85
C GLY A 139 8.49 11.55 -8.56
N ARG A 140 8.36 11.15 -9.83
CA ARG A 140 7.12 11.36 -10.62
C ARG A 140 6.01 10.33 -10.33
N SER A 141 6.22 9.46 -9.37
CA SER A 141 5.27 8.44 -8.96
C SER A 141 5.37 8.20 -7.47
N GLY A 142 4.34 7.59 -6.90
CA GLY A 142 4.29 7.33 -5.48
C GLY A 142 3.28 6.25 -5.11
N ILE A 143 3.20 5.98 -3.82
CA ILE A 143 2.14 5.15 -3.25
C ILE A 143 1.37 5.93 -2.20
N ARG A 144 0.08 5.68 -2.10
CA ARG A 144 -0.79 6.23 -1.07
C ARG A 144 -1.34 5.12 -0.21
N LEU A 145 -1.23 5.29 1.10
CA LEU A 145 -1.89 4.49 2.12
C LEU A 145 -3.08 5.31 2.65
N THR A 146 -4.31 4.80 2.53
CA THR A 146 -5.51 5.51 2.96
C THR A 146 -6.28 4.67 3.97
N LYS A 147 -6.56 5.24 5.14
CA LYS A 147 -7.44 4.60 6.14
C LYS A 147 -8.85 4.57 5.55
N SER A 148 -9.42 3.38 5.44
CA SER A 148 -10.81 3.24 5.02
C SER A 148 -11.74 3.73 6.12
N ARG A 149 -12.94 4.19 5.73
CA ARG A 149 -14.02 4.53 6.68
C ARG A 149 -14.51 3.30 7.47
N ARG A 150 -14.28 2.09 6.93
CA ARG A 150 -14.52 0.86 7.66
C ARG A 150 -13.36 0.59 8.61
N ARG A 151 -13.68 0.40 9.89
CA ARG A 151 -12.68 0.25 10.94
C ARG A 151 -11.71 -0.89 10.63
N GLY A 152 -10.42 -0.57 10.65
CA GLY A 152 -9.36 -1.55 10.45
C GLY A 152 -8.99 -1.77 8.98
N GLU A 153 -9.67 -1.21 8.00
CA GLU A 153 -9.29 -1.37 6.60
C GLU A 153 -8.24 -0.34 6.14
N LEU A 154 -7.36 -0.77 5.23
CA LEU A 154 -6.31 0.05 4.62
C LEU A 154 -6.35 -0.13 3.10
N ALA A 155 -6.56 0.96 2.38
CA ALA A 155 -6.40 1.01 0.93
C ALA A 155 -4.97 1.39 0.57
N VAL A 156 -4.43 0.78 -0.48
CA VAL A 156 -3.06 1.03 -0.96
C VAL A 156 -3.09 1.20 -2.47
N GLU A 157 -2.66 2.37 -2.93
CA GLU A 157 -2.82 2.80 -4.31
C GLU A 157 -1.50 3.34 -4.86
N GLY A 158 -1.28 3.20 -6.17
CA GLY A 158 -0.20 3.88 -6.87
C GLY A 158 -0.70 5.20 -7.44
N PHE A 159 0.13 6.24 -7.42
CA PHE A 159 -0.19 7.50 -8.09
C PHE A 159 0.98 7.96 -8.96
N SER A 160 0.65 8.81 -9.94
CA SER A 160 1.63 9.53 -10.75
C SER A 160 1.46 11.03 -10.53
N ILE A 161 2.56 11.76 -10.46
CA ILE A 161 2.51 13.23 -10.41
C ILE A 161 2.54 13.73 -11.87
N PRO A 162 1.51 14.44 -12.34
CA PRO A 162 1.50 15.01 -13.68
C PRO A 162 2.67 15.99 -13.86
N SER A 163 3.31 15.95 -15.04
CA SER A 163 4.45 16.81 -15.38
C SER A 163 4.13 18.31 -15.34
N SER A 164 2.85 18.70 -15.35
CA SER A 164 2.37 20.08 -15.39
C SER A 164 2.36 20.80 -14.03
N ILE A 165 2.72 20.13 -12.92
CA ILE A 165 2.81 20.77 -11.59
C ILE A 165 4.16 21.47 -11.37
N ASN A 166 5.12 21.33 -12.30
CA ASN A 166 6.42 22.01 -12.24
C ASN A 166 6.39 23.49 -12.66
N GLU A 167 5.23 24.08 -12.94
CA GLU A 167 5.09 25.50 -13.35
C GLU A 167 4.62 26.43 -12.21
N LEU A 168 4.64 25.98 -10.95
CA LEU A 168 4.19 26.76 -9.80
C LEU A 168 5.26 26.92 -8.68
N GLU A 169 6.54 26.68 -9.00
CA GLU A 169 7.67 27.16 -8.17
C GLU A 169 8.15 28.54 -8.64
#